data_AF-A0A942FW90-F1
#
_entry.id   AF-A0A942FW90-F1
#
_cell.length_a   1.000
_cell.length_b   1.000
_cell.length_c   1.000
_cell.angle_alpha   90.00
_cell.angle_beta   90.00
_cell.angle_gamma   90.00
#
_symmetry.space_group_name_H-M   'P 1'
#
loop_
_entity.id
_entity.type
_entity.pdbx_description
1 polymer ?
#
loop_
_entity_poly.entity_id
_entity_poly.type
_entity_poly.pdbx_seq_one_letter_code
_entity_poly.pdbx_strand_id
1 'polypeptide(L)'
;ETEDVAAARKAAAERQFAERDRQARVQQEAKQPAEDRAAAQNRAQNCTRARSNLAGLESGLIRFGINEQGERFALEGAARAEELARARKSVDAWCGPPAAR
;
A
#
# COMPACT_ATOMS: atom_id res chain seq x y z
N GLU A 1 41.33 -34.66 -19.46
CA GLU A 1 41.49 -34.18 -18.07
C GLU A 1 40.99 -32.75 -17.85
N THR A 2 41.23 -31.80 -18.76
CA THR A 2 40.78 -30.40 -18.61
C THR A 2 39.25 -30.20 -18.74
N GLU A 3 38.58 -30.99 -19.58
CA GLU A 3 37.12 -30.94 -19.76
C GLU A 3 36.33 -31.46 -18.54
N ASP A 4 36.82 -32.50 -17.86
CA ASP A 4 36.22 -33.03 -16.63
C ASP A 4 36.29 -32.02 -15.48
N VAL A 5 37.41 -31.29 -15.38
CA VAL A 5 37.58 -30.23 -14.38
C VAL A 5 36.64 -29.06 -14.65
N ALA A 6 36.40 -28.73 -15.93
CA ALA A 6 35.45 -27.70 -16.33
C ALA A 6 33.99 -28.13 -16.04
N ALA A 7 33.64 -29.39 -16.32
CA ALA A 7 32.33 -29.95 -16.02
C ALA A 7 32.04 -29.98 -14.50
N ALA A 8 33.03 -30.37 -13.69
CA ALA A 8 32.91 -30.37 -12.24
C ALA A 8 32.70 -28.97 -11.65
N ARG A 9 33.39 -27.96 -12.19
CA ARG A 9 33.21 -26.55 -11.79
C ARG A 9 31.83 -26.01 -12.16
N LYS A 10 31.33 -26.35 -13.35
CA LYS A 10 29.97 -25.98 -13.77
C LYS A 10 28.91 -26.62 -12.87
N ALA A 11 29.04 -27.91 -12.59
CA ALA A 11 28.12 -28.61 -11.68
C ALA A 11 28.19 -28.09 -10.23
N ALA A 12 29.35 -27.59 -9.78
CA ALA A 12 29.48 -26.93 -8.49
C ALA A 12 28.79 -25.55 -8.49
N ALA A 13 28.96 -24.76 -9.55
CA ALA A 13 28.30 -23.47 -9.70
C ALA A 13 26.77 -23.61 -9.77
N GLU A 14 26.26 -24.57 -10.56
CA GLU A 14 24.82 -24.85 -10.67
C GLU A 14 24.21 -25.24 -9.32
N ARG A 15 24.92 -26.06 -8.53
CA ARG A 15 24.49 -26.41 -7.16
C ARG A 15 24.46 -25.20 -6.23
N GLN A 16 25.47 -24.34 -6.30
CA GLN A 16 25.54 -23.12 -5.51
C GLN A 16 24.41 -22.14 -5.88
N PHE A 17 24.08 -22.01 -7.17
CA PHE A 17 22.94 -21.20 -7.62
C PHE A 17 21.60 -21.76 -7.13
N ALA A 18 21.38 -23.07 -7.28
CA ALA A 18 20.16 -23.72 -6.83
C ALA A 18 19.94 -23.59 -5.31
N GLU A 19 21.01 -23.69 -4.52
CA GLU A 19 20.93 -23.51 -3.07
C GLU A 19 20.62 -22.06 -2.68
N ARG A 20 21.23 -21.07 -3.36
CA ARG A 20 20.89 -19.65 -3.15
C ARG A 20 19.45 -19.32 -3.53
N ASP A 21 18.95 -19.88 -4.63
CA ASP A 21 17.56 -19.69 -5.06
C ASP A 21 16.58 -20.28 -4.04
N ARG A 22 16.89 -21.47 -3.50
CA ARG A 22 16.08 -22.08 -2.43
C ARG A 22 16.07 -21.23 -1.18
N GLN A 23 17.23 -20.72 -0.76
CA GLN A 23 17.33 -19.82 0.40
C GLN A 23 16.56 -18.51 0.16
N ALA A 24 16.65 -17.91 -1.04
CA ALA A 24 15.91 -16.70 -1.38
C ALA A 24 14.39 -16.91 -1.37
N ARG A 25 13.89 -18.03 -1.89
CA ARG A 25 12.46 -18.39 -1.88
C ARG A 25 11.94 -18.57 -0.46
N VAL A 26 12.66 -19.32 0.39
CA VAL A 26 12.28 -19.51 1.81
C VAL A 26 12.24 -18.17 2.54
N GLN A 27 13.20 -17.27 2.28
CA GLN A 27 13.22 -15.94 2.90
C GLN A 27 12.09 -15.03 2.38
N GLN A 28 11.67 -15.15 1.12
CA GLN A 28 10.52 -14.41 0.58
C GLN A 28 9.20 -14.93 1.16
N GLU A 29 9.01 -16.25 1.20
CA GLU A 29 7.83 -16.89 1.78
C GLU A 29 7.69 -16.58 3.28
N ALA A 30 8.81 -16.45 4.00
CA ALA A 30 8.79 -16.04 5.42
C ALA A 30 8.40 -14.57 5.63
N LYS A 31 8.63 -13.69 4.64
CA LYS A 31 8.34 -12.25 4.72
C LYS A 31 6.92 -11.90 4.28
N GLN A 32 6.35 -12.65 3.34
CA GLN A 32 5.00 -12.41 2.82
C GLN A 32 3.93 -12.27 3.92
N PRO A 33 3.85 -13.15 4.95
CA PRO A 33 2.84 -13.01 6.00
C PRO A 33 2.97 -11.73 6.83
N ALA A 34 4.21 -11.25 7.04
CA ALA A 34 4.46 -10.01 7.79
C ALA A 34 4.07 -8.78 6.95
N GLU A 35 4.42 -8.77 5.67
CA GLU A 35 4.05 -7.72 4.72
C GLU A 35 2.53 -7.64 4.52
N ASP A 36 1.86 -8.79 4.41
CA ASP A 36 0.40 -8.87 4.28
C ASP A 36 -0.31 -8.37 5.54
N ARG A 37 0.19 -8.70 6.73
CA ARG A 37 -0.33 -8.18 8.00
C ARG A 37 -0.15 -6.66 8.09
N ALA A 38 1.02 -6.15 7.73
CA ALA A 38 1.28 -4.71 7.72
C ALA A 38 0.37 -3.98 6.72
N ALA A 39 0.17 -4.54 5.52
CA ALA A 39 -0.73 -4.00 4.52
C ALA A 39 -2.19 -3.99 5.01
N ALA A 40 -2.64 -5.07 5.66
CA ALA A 40 -3.98 -5.15 6.25
C ALA A 40 -4.19 -4.12 7.36
N GLN A 41 -3.22 -3.95 8.26
CA GLN A 41 -3.27 -2.93 9.32
C GLN A 41 -3.31 -1.51 8.73
N ASN A 42 -2.46 -1.21 7.76
CA ASN A 42 -2.45 0.08 7.08
C ASN A 42 -3.79 0.39 6.40
N ARG A 43 -4.37 -0.60 5.71
CA ARG A 43 -5.70 -0.48 5.10
C ARG A 43 -6.78 -0.19 6.15
N ALA A 44 -6.78 -0.92 7.27
CA ALA A 44 -7.74 -0.70 8.35
C ALA A 44 -7.63 0.72 8.93
N GLN A 45 -6.42 1.21 9.19
CA GLN A 45 -6.19 2.56 9.69
C GLN A 45 -6.67 3.63 8.68
N ASN A 46 -6.38 3.42 7.39
CA ASN A 46 -6.83 4.33 6.33
C ASN A 46 -8.36 4.34 6.20
N CYS A 47 -9.02 3.19 6.35
CA CYS A 47 -10.48 3.13 6.36
C CYS A 47 -11.07 3.94 7.53
N THR A 48 -10.52 3.79 8.74
CA THR A 48 -10.95 4.58 9.91
C THR A 48 -10.79 6.08 9.64
N ARG A 49 -9.63 6.52 9.14
CA ARG A 49 -9.37 7.93 8.80
C ARG A 49 -10.32 8.45 7.73
N ALA A 50 -10.57 7.66 6.68
CA ALA A 50 -11.49 8.02 5.60
C ALA A 50 -12.92 8.23 6.11
N ARG A 51 -13.41 7.32 6.95
CA ARG A 51 -14.73 7.43 7.58
C ARG A 51 -14.84 8.67 8.47
N SER A 52 -13.85 8.90 9.33
CA SER A 52 -13.82 10.09 10.20
C SER A 52 -13.80 11.40 9.39
N ASN A 53 -13.04 11.44 8.29
CA ASN A 53 -13.01 12.61 7.42
C ASN A 53 -14.38 12.88 6.78
N LEU A 54 -15.01 11.84 6.21
CA LEU A 54 -16.33 11.93 5.59
C LEU A 54 -17.38 12.41 6.60
N ALA A 55 -17.45 11.78 7.78
CA ALA A 55 -18.36 12.18 8.85
C ALA A 55 -18.16 13.65 9.25
N GLY A 56 -16.91 14.11 9.32
CA GLY A 56 -16.61 15.51 9.62
C GLY A 56 -17.12 16.48 8.54
N LEU A 57 -17.09 16.11 7.26
CA LEU A 57 -17.65 16.94 6.17
C LEU A 57 -19.18 16.91 6.15
N GLU A 58 -19.79 15.80 6.57
CA GLU A 58 -21.25 15.61 6.63
C GLU A 58 -21.89 16.21 7.90
N SER A 59 -21.11 16.45 8.96
CA SER A 59 -21.56 16.97 10.25
C SER A 59 -22.25 18.35 10.23
N GLY A 60 -22.14 19.09 9.13
CA GLY A 60 -22.63 20.48 9.03
C GLY A 60 -21.72 21.52 9.71
N LEU A 61 -20.62 21.09 10.35
CA LEU A 61 -19.60 22.00 10.86
C LEU A 61 -18.83 22.67 9.71
N ILE A 62 -18.54 23.97 9.87
CA ILE A 62 -17.70 24.70 8.92
C ILE A 62 -16.28 24.15 9.00
N ARG A 63 -15.75 23.77 7.83
CA ARG A 63 -14.37 23.30 7.65
C ARG A 63 -13.60 24.38 6.90
N PHE A 64 -12.32 24.53 7.21
CA PHE A 64 -11.45 25.49 6.54
C PHE A 64 -10.35 24.77 5.78
N GLY A 65 -10.12 25.17 4.54
CA GLY A 65 -8.95 24.82 3.75
C GLY A 65 -7.92 25.95 3.75
N ILE A 66 -6.76 25.70 3.16
CA ILE A 66 -5.73 26.70 2.88
C ILE A 66 -5.60 26.80 1.36
N ASN A 67 -5.66 28.01 0.81
CA ASN A 67 -5.46 28.25 -0.62
C ASN A 67 -3.95 28.33 -0.96
N GLU A 68 -3.64 28.50 -2.25
CA GLU A 68 -2.25 28.57 -2.73
C GLU A 68 -1.46 29.75 -2.16
N GLN A 69 -2.17 30.80 -1.72
CA GLN A 69 -1.62 32.00 -1.12
C GLN A 69 -1.41 31.84 0.40
N GLY A 70 -1.78 30.70 0.99
CA GLY A 70 -1.64 30.43 2.42
C GLY A 70 -2.79 30.97 3.27
N GLU A 71 -3.87 31.47 2.66
CA GLU A 71 -5.02 32.03 3.36
C GLU A 71 -6.05 30.94 3.68
N ARG A 72 -6.76 31.12 4.80
CA ARG A 72 -7.84 30.22 5.21
C ARG A 72 -9.11 30.55 4.44
N PHE A 73 -9.73 29.55 3.81
CA PHE A 73 -11.04 29.69 3.17
C PHE A 73 -12.04 28.68 3.72
N ALA A 74 -13.33 29.05 3.79
CA ALA A 74 -14.38 28.13 4.20
C ALA A 74 -14.67 27.12 3.07
N LEU A 75 -14.66 25.83 3.40
CA LEU A 75 -15.06 24.76 2.49
C LEU A 75 -16.58 24.76 2.37
N GLU A 76 -17.10 25.57 1.46
CA GLU A 76 -18.52 25.73 1.18
C GLU A 76 -18.85 25.50 -0.31
N GLY A 77 -20.14 25.45 -0.64
CA GLY A 77 -20.63 25.35 -2.02
C GLY A 77 -19.96 24.24 -2.83
N ALA A 78 -19.40 24.61 -3.98
CA ALA A 78 -18.73 23.68 -4.89
C ALA A 78 -17.49 23.02 -4.27
N ALA A 79 -16.69 23.76 -3.50
CA ALA A 79 -15.49 23.21 -2.85
C ALA A 79 -15.84 22.13 -1.82
N ARG A 80 -16.92 22.33 -1.04
CA ARG A 80 -17.44 21.30 -0.14
C ARG A 80 -17.96 20.08 -0.89
N ALA A 81 -18.69 20.27 -1.98
CA ALA A 81 -19.25 19.19 -2.77
C ALA A 81 -18.15 18.31 -3.38
N GLU A 82 -17.10 18.94 -3.92
CA GLU A 82 -15.93 18.24 -4.44
C GLU A 82 -15.22 17.44 -3.36
N GLU A 83 -15.07 18.01 -2.16
CA GLU A 83 -14.38 17.34 -1.07
C GLU A 83 -15.20 16.17 -0.49
N LEU A 84 -16.53 16.30 -0.45
CA LEU A 84 -17.42 15.17 -0.14
C LEU A 84 -17.28 14.04 -1.15
N ALA A 85 -17.19 14.35 -2.45
CA ALA A 85 -17.00 13.34 -3.49
C ALA A 85 -15.65 12.61 -3.35
N ARG A 86 -14.57 13.34 -3.06
CA ARG A 86 -13.24 12.75 -2.77
C ARG A 86 -13.24 11.91 -1.49
N ALA A 87 -13.88 12.37 -0.44
CA ALA A 87 -13.98 11.63 0.82
C ALA A 87 -14.75 10.31 0.64
N ARG A 88 -15.84 10.31 -0.13
CA ARG A 88 -16.60 9.08 -0.47
C ARG A 88 -15.76 8.07 -1.25
N LYS A 89 -15.06 8.52 -2.30
CA LYS A 89 -14.11 7.68 -3.05
C LYS A 89 -13.01 7.09 -2.15
N SER A 90 -12.56 7.85 -1.15
CA SER A 90 -11.55 7.38 -0.20
C SER A 90 -12.11 6.28 0.71
N VAL A 91 -13.35 6.44 1.17
CA VAL A 91 -14.04 5.37 1.93
C VAL A 91 -14.17 4.13 1.06
N ASP A 92 -14.61 4.25 -0.19
CA ASP A 92 -14.77 3.11 -1.10
C ASP A 92 -13.43 2.38 -1.32
N ALA A 93 -12.34 3.14 -1.54
CA ALA A 93 -11.01 2.59 -1.80
C ALA A 93 -10.43 1.85 -0.58
N TRP A 94 -10.57 2.41 0.62
CA TRP A 94 -9.92 1.89 1.83
C TRP A 94 -10.77 0.88 2.61
N CYS A 95 -12.09 1.05 2.59
CA CYS A 95 -13.02 0.21 3.37
C CYS A 95 -13.62 -0.94 2.56
N GLY A 96 -13.55 -0.90 1.23
CA GLY A 96 -13.92 -2.02 0.38
C GLY A 96 -12.95 -3.22 0.52
N PRO A 97 -13.34 -4.40 0.01
CA PRO A 97 -12.40 -5.51 -0.12
C PRO A 97 -11.17 -5.07 -0.93
N PRO A 98 -9.97 -5.58 -0.64
CA PRO A 98 -8.81 -5.30 -1.47
C PRO A 98 -9.14 -5.69 -2.91
N ALA A 99 -8.92 -4.79 -3.87
CA ALA A 99 -9.02 -5.13 -5.28
C ALA A 99 -8.16 -6.37 -5.52
N ALA A 100 -8.74 -7.39 -6.15
CA ALA A 100 -8.01 -8.61 -6.48
C ALA A 100 -6.73 -8.21 -7.23
N ARG A 101 -5.59 -8.63 -6.69
CA ARG A 101 -4.28 -8.44 -7.32
C ARG A 101 -4.16 -9.38 -8.51
#